data_AF-A0A1X6YMB5-F1
#
_entry.id   AF-A0A1X6YMB5-F1
#
_cell.length_a   1.000
_cell.length_b   1.000
_cell.length_c   1.000
_cell.angle_alpha   90.00
_cell.angle_beta   90.00
_cell.angle_gamma   90.00
#
_symmetry.space_group_name_H-M   'P 1'
#
loop_
_entity.id
_entity.type
_entity.pdbx_description
1 polymer ?
#
loop_
_entity_poly.entity_id
_entity_poly.type
_entity_poly.pdbx_seq_one_letter_code
_entity_poly.pdbx_strand_id
1 'polypeptide(L)'
;MKAMLAAVAWAATATTLAADSPEVRDMTMEKTGMSWRVSVTLAHPDTGWDHYADAWRVETADGTVLGTRELLHPHETEQPFTRSLGSVMVPDGAREIFVRARCTVHGWNEEAIAFPVTSDR
;
A
#
# COMPACT_ATOMS: atom_id res chain seq x y z
N MET A 1 -43.05 -44.13 6.01
CA MET A 1 -42.37 -42.94 6.55
C MET A 1 -40.93 -43.31 6.87
N LYS A 2 -39.96 -42.91 6.04
CA LYS A 2 -38.53 -43.03 6.33
C LYS A 2 -37.96 -41.61 6.23
N ALA A 3 -37.59 -41.06 7.39
CA ALA A 3 -37.05 -39.71 7.49
C ALA A 3 -35.67 -39.64 6.83
N MET A 4 -35.47 -38.67 5.94
CA MET A 4 -34.16 -38.29 5.42
C MET A 4 -33.52 -37.30 6.41
N LEU A 5 -32.38 -37.67 6.98
CA LEU A 5 -31.49 -36.74 7.67
C LEU A 5 -30.57 -36.12 6.61
N ALA A 6 -30.82 -34.85 6.28
CA ALA A 6 -29.91 -34.05 5.47
C ALA A 6 -28.87 -33.40 6.41
N ALA A 7 -27.61 -33.80 6.27
CA ALA A 7 -26.49 -33.12 6.92
C ALA A 7 -26.19 -31.84 6.14
N VAL A 8 -26.42 -30.68 6.76
CA VAL A 8 -26.02 -29.38 6.22
C VAL A 8 -24.57 -29.14 6.64
N ALA A 9 -23.65 -29.23 5.68
CA ALA A 9 -22.28 -28.79 5.87
C ALA A 9 -22.22 -27.27 5.68
N TRP A 10 -21.93 -26.53 6.75
CA TRP A 10 -21.57 -25.11 6.65
C TRP A 10 -20.12 -25.00 6.19
N ALA A 11 -19.93 -24.67 4.91
CA ALA A 11 -18.66 -24.18 4.41
C ALA A 11 -18.49 -22.73 4.89
N ALA A 12 -17.65 -22.50 5.89
CA ALA A 12 -17.20 -21.16 6.24
C ALA A 12 -16.25 -20.68 5.14
N THR A 13 -16.74 -19.79 4.28
CA THR A 13 -15.88 -19.04 3.35
C THR A 13 -15.08 -18.05 4.17
N ALA A 14 -13.77 -18.27 4.33
CA ALA A 14 -12.87 -17.28 4.88
C ALA A 14 -12.86 -16.07 3.94
N THR A 15 -13.54 -14.99 4.33
CA THR A 15 -13.38 -13.68 3.70
C THR A 15 -11.93 -13.25 3.91
N THR A 16 -11.20 -13.12 2.82
CA THR A 16 -9.85 -12.55 2.77
C THR A 16 -9.86 -11.21 3.52
N LEU A 17 -8.95 -11.02 4.48
CA LEU A 17 -8.76 -9.78 5.27
C LEU A 17 -8.33 -8.55 4.43
N ALA A 18 -8.48 -8.59 3.10
CA ALA A 18 -8.05 -7.54 2.18
C ALA A 18 -8.89 -6.26 2.26
N ALA A 19 -10.07 -6.30 2.88
CA ALA A 19 -10.98 -5.14 2.92
C ALA A 19 -10.39 -3.94 3.69
N ASP A 20 -9.46 -4.19 4.63
CA ASP A 20 -8.96 -3.17 5.55
C ASP A 20 -7.43 -2.98 5.45
N SER A 21 -6.81 -3.34 4.32
CA SER A 21 -5.38 -3.03 4.07
C SER A 21 -5.26 -1.73 3.26
N PRO A 22 -4.21 -0.91 3.45
CA PRO A 22 -4.08 0.32 2.68
C PRO A 22 -3.93 0.05 1.19
N GLU A 23 -4.68 0.77 0.37
CA GLU A 23 -4.65 0.68 -1.07
C GLU A 23 -3.75 1.77 -1.65
N VAL A 24 -2.76 1.38 -2.46
CA VAL A 24 -1.98 2.33 -3.26
C VAL A 24 -2.78 2.65 -4.53
N ARG A 25 -3.30 3.88 -4.61
CA ARG A 25 -4.19 4.32 -5.70
C ARG A 25 -3.44 4.91 -6.88
N ASP A 26 -2.36 5.64 -6.60
CA ASP A 26 -1.59 6.35 -7.62
C ASP A 26 -0.18 6.65 -7.11
N MET A 27 0.75 6.87 -8.05
CA MET A 27 2.10 7.31 -7.77
C MET A 27 2.60 8.22 -8.90
N THR A 28 3.12 9.38 -8.51
CA THR A 28 3.84 10.29 -9.42
C THR A 28 5.31 10.42 -9.04
N MET A 29 6.16 10.69 -10.02
CA MET A 29 7.58 10.93 -9.79
C MET A 29 8.10 12.19 -10.48
N GLU A 30 8.97 12.89 -9.78
CA GLU A 30 9.56 14.14 -10.21
C GLU A 30 11.08 14.12 -9.99
N LYS A 31 11.86 14.24 -11.07
CA LYS A 31 13.33 14.19 -10.97
C LYS A 31 13.89 15.42 -10.25
N THR A 32 14.66 15.23 -9.20
CA THR A 32 15.27 16.30 -8.38
C THR A 32 16.77 16.09 -8.30
N GLY A 33 17.50 16.72 -9.23
CA GLY A 33 18.94 16.51 -9.40
C GLY A 33 19.24 15.07 -9.81
N MET A 34 20.00 14.36 -8.96
CA MET A 34 20.30 12.94 -9.14
C MET A 34 19.26 12.00 -8.48
N SER A 35 18.29 12.56 -7.75
CA SER A 35 17.29 11.80 -7.00
C SER A 35 15.88 12.02 -7.55
N TRP A 36 14.89 11.39 -6.94
CA TRP A 36 13.47 11.58 -7.25
C TRP A 36 12.70 12.03 -6.02
N ARG A 37 11.69 12.87 -6.27
CA ARG A 37 10.55 13.06 -5.37
C ARG A 37 9.45 12.13 -5.85
N VAL A 38 8.99 11.26 -4.97
CA VAL A 38 7.89 10.32 -5.22
C VAL A 38 6.69 10.76 -4.41
N SER A 39 5.52 10.90 -5.02
CA SER A 39 4.27 11.18 -4.32
C SER A 39 3.31 10.03 -4.51
N VAL A 40 2.85 9.45 -3.39
CA VAL A 40 1.96 8.29 -3.39
C VAL A 40 0.60 8.71 -2.86
N THR A 41 -0.44 8.32 -3.57
CA THR A 41 -1.83 8.46 -3.15
C THR A 41 -2.30 7.15 -2.52
N LEU A 42 -2.76 7.21 -1.28
CA LEU A 42 -3.29 6.07 -0.54
C LEU A 42 -4.78 6.24 -0.25
N ALA A 43 -5.46 5.11 -0.10
CA ALA A 43 -6.78 5.02 0.50
C ALA A 43 -6.76 3.95 1.59
N HIS A 44 -7.31 4.23 2.77
CA HIS A 44 -7.47 3.24 3.84
C HIS A 44 -8.68 3.60 4.71
N PRO A 45 -9.48 2.63 5.16
CA PRO A 45 -10.60 2.88 6.07
C PRO A 45 -10.08 3.12 7.50
N ASP A 46 -9.41 4.25 7.71
CA ASP A 46 -8.93 4.66 9.02
C ASP A 46 -10.10 4.73 10.03
N THR A 47 -9.85 4.31 11.28
CA THR A 47 -10.81 4.40 12.40
C THR A 47 -10.17 5.11 13.60
N GLY A 48 -9.42 6.18 13.30
CA GLY A 48 -8.65 6.93 14.27
C GLY A 48 -7.33 6.24 14.61
N TRP A 49 -6.84 6.47 15.83
CA TRP A 49 -5.55 5.97 16.29
C TRP A 49 -5.49 4.45 16.46
N ASP A 50 -6.65 3.78 16.47
CA ASP A 50 -6.74 2.32 16.63
C ASP A 50 -6.35 1.59 15.34
N HIS A 51 -6.69 2.14 14.17
CA HIS A 51 -6.34 1.54 12.88
C HIS A 51 -6.21 2.61 11.81
N TYR A 52 -4.98 2.83 11.32
CA TYR A 52 -4.72 3.77 10.23
C TYR A 52 -3.52 3.37 9.38
N ALA A 53 -3.45 3.89 8.15
CA ALA A 53 -2.26 3.79 7.31
C ALA A 53 -1.11 4.60 7.91
N ASP A 54 -0.03 3.93 8.34
CA ASP A 54 1.05 4.54 9.12
C ASP A 54 2.38 4.65 8.38
N ALA A 55 2.52 3.98 7.23
CA ALA A 55 3.68 4.15 6.36
C ALA A 55 3.42 3.68 4.92
N TRP A 56 4.31 4.10 4.02
CA TRP A 56 4.56 3.42 2.77
C TRP A 56 6.05 3.48 2.44
N ARG A 57 6.54 2.58 1.60
CA ARG A 57 7.94 2.56 1.16
C ARG A 57 8.06 2.35 -0.33
N VAL A 58 9.17 2.83 -0.88
CA VAL A 58 9.61 2.53 -2.24
C VAL A 58 10.64 1.41 -2.17
N GLU A 59 10.45 0.36 -2.96
CA GLU A 59 11.36 -0.78 -3.07
C GLU A 59 11.66 -1.14 -4.53
N THR A 60 12.76 -1.86 -4.75
CA THR A 60 13.09 -2.52 -6.02
C THR A 60 12.36 -3.86 -6.14
N ALA A 61 12.42 -4.49 -7.32
CA ALA A 61 11.78 -5.78 -7.59
C ALA A 61 12.24 -6.92 -6.65
N ASP A 62 13.46 -6.84 -6.10
CA ASP A 62 13.99 -7.81 -5.14
C ASP A 62 13.67 -7.45 -3.67
N GLY A 63 12.90 -6.38 -3.45
CA GLY A 63 12.50 -5.92 -2.12
C GLY A 63 13.52 -5.01 -1.42
N THR A 64 14.60 -4.59 -2.08
CA THR A 64 15.53 -3.60 -1.52
C THR A 64 14.83 -2.25 -1.33
N VAL A 65 14.80 -1.76 -0.10
CA VAL A 65 14.11 -0.49 0.24
C VAL A 65 14.95 0.71 -0.19
N LEU A 66 14.38 1.55 -1.04
CA LEU A 66 14.98 2.81 -1.51
C LEU A 66 14.64 4.00 -0.59
N GLY A 67 13.54 3.89 0.15
CA GLY A 67 13.13 4.87 1.15
C GLY A 67 11.76 4.57 1.73
N THR A 68 11.49 5.11 2.93
CA THR A 68 10.22 4.93 3.64
C THR A 68 9.66 6.29 4.03
N ARG A 69 8.34 6.44 3.87
CA ARG A 69 7.56 7.58 4.35
C ARG A 69 6.67 7.13 5.49
N GLU A 70 6.95 7.66 6.69
CA GLU A 70 6.07 7.51 7.84
C GLU A 70 4.91 8.52 7.79
N LEU A 71 3.75 8.08 8.30
CA LEU A 71 2.52 8.83 8.44
C LEU A 71 2.16 8.86 9.93
N LEU A 72 2.19 10.05 10.53
CA LEU A 72 2.20 10.20 11.98
C LEU A 72 0.82 10.42 12.60
N HIS A 73 -0.24 10.37 11.80
CA HIS A 73 -1.62 10.55 12.27
C HIS A 73 -2.63 9.86 11.33
N PRO A 74 -3.84 9.54 11.83
CA PRO A 74 -4.95 9.09 10.99
C PRO A 74 -5.40 10.15 9.98
N HIS A 75 -6.00 9.70 8.89
CA HIS A 75 -6.50 10.46 7.75
C HIS A 75 -7.98 10.16 7.45
N GLU A 76 -8.81 9.87 8.46
CA GLU A 76 -10.23 9.46 8.30
C GLU A 76 -11.05 10.34 7.35
N THR A 77 -10.89 11.66 7.44
CA THR A 77 -11.65 12.65 6.65
C THR A 77 -10.90 13.15 5.41
N GLU A 78 -9.73 12.59 5.12
CA GLU A 78 -8.82 12.99 4.04
C GLU A 78 -8.58 11.79 3.12
N GLN A 79 -9.64 11.09 2.68
CA GLN A 79 -9.50 9.90 1.83
C GLN A 79 -9.99 10.19 0.39
N PRO A 80 -9.20 9.85 -0.65
CA PRO A 80 -7.79 9.46 -0.58
C PRO A 80 -6.88 10.66 -0.24
N PHE A 81 -5.68 10.38 0.30
CA PHE A 81 -4.66 11.40 0.54
C PHE A 81 -3.35 11.08 -0.19
N THR A 82 -2.60 12.12 -0.51
CA THR A 82 -1.28 12.02 -1.13
C THR A 82 -0.20 12.52 -0.17
N ARG A 83 0.91 11.78 -0.05
CA ARG A 83 2.12 12.24 0.65
C ARG A 83 3.35 11.96 -0.20
N SER A 84 4.38 12.79 -0.03
CA SER A 84 5.61 12.68 -0.81
C SER A 84 6.83 12.26 0.03
N LEU A 85 7.73 11.55 -0.63
CA LEU A 85 9.07 11.21 -0.17
C LEU A 85 10.09 11.83 -1.13
N GLY A 86 11.02 12.62 -0.59
CA GLY A 86 12.12 13.18 -1.37
C GLY A 86 13.36 12.29 -1.33
N SER A 87 14.35 12.64 -2.16
CA SER A 87 15.68 12.03 -2.13
C SER A 87 15.69 10.52 -2.38
N VAL A 88 14.74 10.00 -3.17
CA VAL A 88 14.69 8.58 -3.53
C VAL A 88 15.72 8.32 -4.62
N MET A 89 16.70 7.47 -4.32
CA MET A 89 17.75 7.07 -5.26
C MET A 89 17.29 5.82 -6.01
N VAL A 90 16.90 5.99 -7.27
CA VAL A 90 16.49 4.89 -8.14
C VAL A 90 17.72 4.39 -8.90
N PRO A 91 18.03 3.07 -8.87
CA PRO A 91 19.15 2.52 -9.62
C PRO A 91 19.08 2.82 -11.12
N ASP A 92 20.24 3.09 -11.72
CA ASP A 92 20.33 3.33 -13.16
C ASP A 92 19.80 2.12 -13.95
N GLY A 93 18.95 2.39 -14.94
CA GLY A 93 18.33 1.36 -15.77
C GLY A 93 17.14 0.63 -15.14
N ALA A 94 16.74 0.98 -13.90
CA ALA A 94 15.49 0.48 -13.34
C ALA A 94 14.30 0.94 -14.21
N ARG A 95 13.48 -0.02 -14.64
CA ARG A 95 12.26 0.25 -15.43
C ARG A 95 11.05 0.49 -14.55
N GLU A 96 11.05 -0.13 -13.38
CA GLU A 96 9.95 -0.10 -12.42
C GLU A 96 10.50 0.06 -11.01
N ILE A 97 9.70 0.68 -10.15
CA ILE A 97 9.82 0.67 -8.70
C ILE A 97 8.50 0.18 -8.10
N PHE A 98 8.54 -0.20 -6.84
CA PHE A 98 7.41 -0.81 -6.17
C PHE A 98 7.04 0.01 -4.95
N VAL A 99 5.75 0.21 -4.71
CA VAL A 99 5.23 0.87 -3.52
C VAL A 99 4.52 -0.17 -2.66
N ARG A 100 4.94 -0.28 -1.40
CA ARG A 100 4.30 -1.13 -0.40
C ARG A 100 3.78 -0.26 0.73
N ALA A 101 2.49 -0.37 1.02
CA ALA A 101 1.84 0.37 2.10
C ALA A 101 1.78 -0.45 3.40
N ARG A 102 1.54 0.24 4.52
CA ARG A 102 1.48 -0.32 5.87
C ARG A 102 0.33 0.30 6.66
N CYS A 103 -0.34 -0.50 7.48
CA CYS A 103 -1.19 0.02 8.54
C CYS A 103 -0.77 -0.52 9.91
N THR A 104 -1.26 0.14 10.96
CA THR A 104 -0.93 -0.18 12.36
C THR A 104 -1.36 -1.56 12.82
N VAL A 105 -2.40 -2.14 12.21
CA VAL A 105 -2.98 -3.43 12.61
C VAL A 105 -2.40 -4.60 11.81
N HIS A 106 -2.38 -4.48 10.47
CA HIS A 106 -1.99 -5.57 9.58
C HIS A 106 -0.52 -5.53 9.18
N GLY A 107 0.21 -4.47 9.54
CA GLY A 107 1.59 -4.30 9.12
C GLY A 107 1.67 -4.02 7.62
N TRP A 108 2.75 -4.48 6.99
CA TRP A 108 3.00 -4.21 5.56
C TRP A 108 2.10 -5.10 4.71
N ASN A 109 1.55 -4.55 3.63
CA ASN A 109 0.86 -5.34 2.63
C ASN A 109 1.76 -6.48 2.12
N GLU A 110 1.16 -7.64 1.86
CA GLU A 110 1.87 -8.80 1.30
C GLU A 110 2.45 -8.48 -0.09
N GLU A 111 1.68 -7.76 -0.90
CA GLU A 111 2.04 -7.34 -2.24
C GLU A 111 2.39 -5.85 -2.30
N ALA A 112 3.34 -5.52 -3.18
CA ALA A 112 3.67 -4.16 -3.55
C ALA A 112 3.17 -3.87 -4.96
N ILE A 113 2.79 -2.63 -5.22
CA ILE A 113 2.28 -2.20 -6.53
C ILE A 113 3.44 -1.66 -7.37
N ALA A 114 3.61 -2.19 -8.58
CA ALA A 114 4.64 -1.77 -9.52
C ALA A 114 4.23 -0.50 -10.26
N PHE A 115 5.19 0.42 -10.42
CA PHE A 115 5.04 1.63 -11.22
C PHE A 115 6.24 1.81 -12.14
N PRO A 116 6.03 2.27 -13.39
CA PRO A 116 7.13 2.58 -14.29
C PRO A 116 7.95 3.76 -13.75
N VAL A 117 9.25 3.73 -13.98
CA VAL A 117 10.14 4.86 -13.67
C VAL A 117 10.03 5.88 -14.80
N THR A 118 9.08 6.79 -14.67
CA THR A 118 8.86 7.91 -15.60
C THR A 118 8.77 9.22 -14.84
N SER A 119 9.21 10.32 -15.46
CA SER A 119 9.04 11.66 -14.87
C SER A 119 7.73 12.26 -15.38
N ASP A 120 6.89 12.73 -14.46
CA ASP A 120 5.60 13.37 -14.79
C ASP A 120 5.75 14.89 -15.02
N ARG A 121 6.95 15.35 -15.39
CA ARG A 121 7.25 16.75 -15.72
C ARG A 121 7.29 16.95 -17.22
#